data_AF-Q0JPH9-F1
#
_entry.id   AF-Q0JPH9-F1
#
_cell.length_a   1.000
_cell.length_b   1.000
_cell.length_c   1.000
_cell.angle_alpha   90.00
_cell.angle_beta   90.00
_cell.angle_gamma   90.00
#
_symmetry.space_group_name_H-M   'P 1'
#
loop_
_entity.id
_entity.type
_entity.pdbx_description
1 polymer ?
#
loop_
_entity_poly.entity_id
_entity_poly.type
_entity_poly.pdbx_seq_one_letter_code
_entity_poly.pdbx_strand_id
1 'polypeptide(L)'
;SSASRRRSPRTTRTPTSRSSATRTHSHLLLLTFRFLTEFSPLNPCGFSSYVVKATSPDGSSSFTAYTYAGELPTCAFGFNSNGVVRRRSTAGSANTTLNSIPFPASGYNLMDVRRRRIVNVETASGNRFSVREAAAAPFFHANMYRHLQVNQVQDENSMSRERRAAELSPDTKEKALSLLGDTADDKYPIYMTGPTLYTLCTVLVDLDEATMTIYKGNPKNRDAVRVFRML
;
A
#
# COMPACT_ATOMS: atom_id res chain seq x y z
N SER A 1 -2.75 -21.64 78.93
CA SER A 1 -2.18 -20.98 77.74
C SER A 1 -2.40 -21.89 76.54
N SER A 2 -3.62 -22.01 75.99
CA SER A 2 -4.24 -21.14 74.96
C SER A 2 -3.35 -20.86 73.74
N ALA A 3 -3.55 -21.60 72.66
CA ALA A 3 -3.87 -21.02 71.35
C ALA A 3 -4.07 -22.13 70.29
N SER A 4 -5.35 -22.37 70.00
CA SER A 4 -5.84 -22.92 68.74
C SER A 4 -5.45 -22.00 67.58
N ARG A 5 -4.96 -22.54 66.46
CA ARG A 5 -5.05 -21.86 65.17
C ARG A 5 -5.39 -22.82 64.04
N ARG A 6 -6.45 -22.41 63.34
CA ARG A 6 -7.25 -23.11 62.34
C ARG A 6 -6.51 -23.38 61.03
N ARG A 7 -6.98 -24.42 60.34
CA ARG A 7 -6.71 -24.79 58.95
C ARG A 7 -6.78 -23.62 57.96
N SER A 8 -5.95 -23.67 56.92
CA SER A 8 -6.26 -23.09 55.61
C SER A 8 -6.15 -24.20 54.54
N PRO A 9 -7.09 -24.30 53.59
CA PRO A 9 -7.13 -25.39 52.64
C PRO A 9 -6.12 -25.20 51.51
N ARG A 10 -5.52 -26.32 51.10
CA ARG A 10 -4.62 -26.45 49.95
C ARG A 10 -5.41 -26.14 48.67
N THR A 11 -5.26 -24.94 48.14
CA THR A 11 -5.80 -24.56 46.84
C THR A 11 -5.02 -25.25 45.73
N THR A 12 -5.64 -26.25 45.11
CA THR A 12 -5.24 -26.81 43.82
C THR A 12 -5.24 -25.69 42.78
N ARG A 13 -4.05 -25.33 42.27
CA ARG A 13 -3.93 -24.48 41.07
C ARG A 13 -4.50 -25.25 39.89
N THR A 14 -5.69 -24.88 39.47
CA THR A 14 -6.18 -25.15 38.11
C THR A 14 -5.19 -24.53 37.12
N PRO A 15 -4.80 -25.22 36.03
CA PRO A 15 -4.06 -24.56 34.98
C PRO A 15 -5.02 -23.57 34.34
N THR A 16 -4.77 -22.29 34.55
CA THR A 16 -5.38 -21.23 33.77
C THR A 16 -5.12 -21.55 32.31
N SER A 17 -6.19 -21.82 31.57
CA SER A 17 -6.18 -21.81 30.12
C SER A 17 -5.50 -20.51 29.71
N ARG A 18 -4.33 -20.63 29.07
CA ARG A 18 -3.82 -19.56 28.24
C ARG A 18 -4.87 -19.39 27.16
N SER A 19 -5.77 -18.44 27.38
CA SER A 19 -6.52 -17.78 26.33
C SER A 19 -5.49 -17.49 25.24
N SER A 20 -5.58 -18.23 24.14
CA SER A 20 -4.95 -17.87 22.90
C SER A 20 -5.57 -16.54 22.51
N ALA A 21 -4.97 -15.45 22.98
CA ALA A 21 -5.22 -14.13 22.44
C ALA A 21 -4.85 -14.24 20.96
N THR A 22 -5.90 -14.42 20.17
CA THR A 22 -5.90 -14.29 18.73
C THR A 22 -5.13 -13.02 18.42
N ARG A 23 -3.97 -13.18 17.76
CA ARG A 23 -3.15 -12.08 17.24
C ARG A 23 -4.01 -11.36 16.22
N THR A 24 -4.73 -10.34 16.67
CA THR A 24 -5.60 -9.53 15.84
C THR A 24 -4.75 -8.72 14.87
N HIS A 25 -5.10 -8.93 13.59
CA HIS A 25 -4.58 -8.38 12.34
C HIS A 25 -3.99 -6.95 12.42
N SER A 26 -2.78 -6.76 11.88
CA SER A 26 -2.19 -5.41 11.76
C SER A 26 -1.14 -5.27 10.64
N HIS A 27 -1.24 -5.95 9.49
CA HIS A 27 -0.11 -5.91 8.52
C HIS A 27 -0.51 -5.89 7.03
N LEU A 28 -1.69 -5.40 6.72
CA LEU A 28 -2.17 -5.36 5.34
C LEU A 28 -1.99 -3.98 4.74
N LEU A 29 -1.13 -3.86 3.71
CA LEU A 29 -1.00 -2.63 2.93
C LEU A 29 -1.76 -2.77 1.61
N LEU A 30 -2.72 -1.87 1.41
CA LEU A 30 -3.62 -1.86 0.28
C LEU A 30 -3.36 -0.65 -0.61
N LEU A 31 -3.20 -0.90 -1.91
CA LEU A 31 -2.73 0.09 -2.86
C LEU A 31 -3.60 0.13 -4.12
N THR A 32 -4.15 1.31 -4.43
CA THR A 32 -4.85 1.62 -5.68
C THR A 32 -3.93 2.44 -6.59
N PHE A 33 -3.82 2.08 -7.88
CA PHE A 33 -3.07 2.85 -8.87
C PHE A 33 -3.95 3.91 -9.54
N ARG A 34 -3.37 5.09 -9.79
CA ARG A 34 -3.95 6.18 -10.57
C ARG A 34 -3.02 6.59 -11.70
N PHE A 35 -3.61 6.99 -12.81
CA PHE A 35 -2.95 7.73 -13.88
C PHE A 35 -3.58 9.13 -13.98
N LEU A 36 -2.77 10.18 -14.10
CA LEU A 36 -3.20 11.52 -14.50
C LEU A 36 -3.15 11.56 -16.04
N THR A 37 -4.27 11.79 -16.70
CA THR A 37 -4.34 11.92 -18.17
C THR A 37 -3.86 13.28 -18.70
N GLU A 38 -3.05 14.04 -17.96
CA GLU A 38 -2.68 15.40 -18.36
C GLU A 38 -1.57 15.49 -19.43
N PHE A 39 -1.07 14.37 -19.96
CA PHE A 39 -0.18 14.35 -21.13
C PHE A 39 -0.66 13.39 -22.23
N SER A 40 -1.84 13.65 -22.79
CA SER A 40 -2.08 13.64 -24.26
C SER A 40 -3.58 13.66 -24.58
N PRO A 41 -4.06 14.54 -25.47
CA PRO A 41 -5.45 14.60 -25.89
C PRO A 41 -5.85 13.49 -26.89
N LEU A 42 -5.17 12.34 -26.90
CA LEU A 42 -5.48 11.22 -27.81
C LEU A 42 -5.41 9.88 -27.06
N ASN A 43 -6.56 9.20 -26.96
CA ASN A 43 -6.83 7.80 -26.60
C ASN A 43 -7.02 7.44 -25.11
N PRO A 44 -8.22 7.02 -24.65
CA PRO A 44 -8.41 6.65 -23.24
C PRO A 44 -8.16 5.17 -22.90
N CYS A 45 -8.07 4.25 -23.88
CA CYS A 45 -8.09 2.79 -23.65
C CYS A 45 -6.85 2.01 -24.16
N GLY A 46 -5.70 2.67 -24.34
CA GLY A 46 -4.57 2.12 -25.11
C GLY A 46 -3.31 1.69 -24.34
N PHE A 47 -3.31 1.71 -23.00
CA PHE A 47 -2.11 1.32 -22.25
C PHE A 47 -2.06 -0.20 -22.05
N SER A 48 -1.24 -0.89 -22.83
CA SER A 48 -0.89 -2.27 -22.53
C SER A 48 -0.10 -2.30 -21.22
N SER A 49 -0.55 -3.14 -20.29
CA SER A 49 0.17 -3.39 -19.04
C SER A 49 0.67 -4.82 -19.02
N TYR A 50 1.84 -5.00 -18.42
CA TYR A 50 2.54 -6.27 -18.40
C TYR A 50 2.95 -6.62 -16.97
N VAL A 51 2.89 -7.91 -16.65
CA VAL A 51 3.64 -8.45 -15.52
C VAL A 51 4.92 -9.05 -16.08
N VAL A 52 6.06 -8.46 -15.72
CA VAL A 52 7.38 -8.90 -16.14
C VAL A 52 8.03 -9.63 -14.97
N LYS A 53 8.59 -10.81 -15.25
CA LYS A 53 9.48 -11.52 -14.34
C LYS A 53 10.87 -11.54 -14.96
N ALA A 54 11.87 -11.09 -14.20
CA ALA A 54 13.26 -11.12 -14.62
C ALA A 54 14.11 -11.78 -13.54
N THR A 55 15.13 -12.50 -13.97
CA THR A 55 16.08 -13.21 -13.11
C THR A 55 17.49 -12.76 -13.50
N SER A 56 18.36 -12.57 -12.51
CA SER A 56 19.76 -12.25 -12.77
C SER A 56 20.46 -13.38 -13.55
N PRO A 57 21.52 -13.07 -14.34
CA PRO A 57 22.19 -14.08 -15.17
C PRO A 57 22.74 -15.28 -14.38
N ASP A 58 23.13 -15.06 -13.13
CA ASP A 58 23.63 -16.08 -12.19
C ASP A 58 22.49 -16.85 -11.47
N GLY A 59 21.23 -16.49 -11.71
CA GLY A 59 20.07 -17.10 -11.05
C GLY A 59 19.88 -16.71 -9.58
N SER A 60 20.76 -15.88 -9.00
CA SER A 60 20.78 -15.61 -7.56
C SER A 60 19.64 -14.70 -7.08
N SER A 61 19.07 -13.92 -8.00
CA SER A 61 18.01 -12.96 -7.69
C SER A 61 16.97 -12.88 -8.80
N SER A 62 15.74 -12.57 -8.45
CA SER A 62 14.69 -12.28 -9.42
C SER A 62 13.74 -11.20 -8.92
N PHE A 63 13.02 -10.58 -9.83
CA PHE A 63 11.91 -9.71 -9.49
C PHE A 63 10.71 -9.95 -10.40
N THR A 64 9.53 -9.66 -9.86
CA THR A 64 8.27 -9.61 -10.60
C THR A 64 7.71 -8.20 -10.44
N ALA A 65 7.36 -7.57 -11.55
CA ALA A 65 6.83 -6.21 -11.53
C ALA A 65 5.71 -6.03 -12.54
N TYR A 66 4.75 -5.20 -12.16
CA TYR A 66 3.74 -4.69 -13.05
C TYR A 66 4.24 -3.37 -13.67
N THR A 67 4.18 -3.28 -14.99
CA THR A 67 4.71 -2.15 -15.74
C THR A 67 3.78 -1.76 -16.88
N TYR A 68 3.84 -0.50 -17.26
CA TYR A 68 3.20 0.01 -18.46
C TYR A 68 4.11 -0.22 -19.67
N ALA A 69 3.51 -0.38 -20.86
CA ALA A 69 4.26 -0.45 -22.11
C ALA A 69 5.19 0.76 -22.25
N GLY A 70 6.46 0.51 -22.60
CA GLY A 70 7.45 1.57 -22.79
C GLY A 70 8.08 2.12 -21.50
N GLU A 71 7.62 1.70 -20.33
CA GLU A 71 8.21 2.10 -19.05
C GLU A 71 9.08 0.99 -18.43
N LEU A 72 10.07 1.40 -17.63
CA LEU A 72 10.88 0.47 -16.86
C LEU A 72 10.00 -0.28 -15.85
N PRO A 73 10.30 -1.55 -15.53
CA PRO A 73 9.58 -2.39 -14.55
C PRO A 73 9.61 -1.88 -13.09
N THR A 74 9.92 -0.62 -12.88
CA THR A 74 9.92 0.07 -11.60
C THR A 74 8.87 1.19 -11.52
N CYS A 75 8.06 1.43 -12.54
CA CYS A 75 7.15 2.58 -12.53
C CYS A 75 5.92 2.42 -11.63
N ALA A 76 5.28 1.24 -11.60
CA ALA A 76 4.07 1.00 -10.83
C ALA A 76 4.35 0.25 -9.52
N PHE A 77 4.51 -1.08 -9.58
CA PHE A 77 4.81 -1.90 -8.41
C PHE A 77 5.53 -3.19 -8.76
N GLY A 78 6.16 -3.79 -7.76
CA GLY A 78 6.76 -5.12 -7.88
C GLY A 78 7.37 -5.60 -6.58
N PHE A 79 7.86 -6.83 -6.61
CA PHE A 79 8.57 -7.47 -5.53
C PHE A 79 9.77 -8.26 -6.06
N ASN A 80 10.75 -8.53 -5.19
CA ASN A 80 11.91 -9.34 -5.51
C ASN A 80 12.01 -10.61 -4.65
N SER A 81 12.89 -11.53 -5.05
CA SER A 81 13.16 -12.80 -4.35
C SER A 81 13.73 -12.62 -2.93
N ASN A 82 14.20 -11.42 -2.60
CA ASN A 82 14.64 -11.08 -1.25
C ASN A 82 13.47 -10.70 -0.32
N GLY A 83 12.24 -10.63 -0.84
CA GLY A 83 11.05 -10.24 -0.06
C GLY A 83 10.90 -8.74 0.10
N VAL A 84 11.51 -7.94 -0.79
CA VAL A 84 11.29 -6.49 -0.83
C VAL A 84 10.18 -6.19 -1.83
N VAL A 85 9.15 -5.48 -1.37
CA VAL A 85 8.04 -5.00 -2.18
C VAL A 85 8.15 -3.48 -2.33
N ARG A 86 7.81 -2.96 -3.49
CA ARG A 86 7.84 -1.53 -3.79
C ARG A 86 6.61 -1.13 -4.58
N ARG A 87 6.06 0.04 -4.22
CA ARG A 87 5.03 0.75 -4.99
C ARG A 87 5.32 2.24 -5.04
N ARG A 88 5.11 2.87 -6.19
CA ARG A 88 5.30 4.32 -6.40
C ARG A 88 3.97 5.08 -6.58
N SER A 89 3.91 6.32 -6.12
CA SER A 89 2.92 7.35 -6.52
C SER A 89 3.67 8.61 -6.91
N THR A 90 3.09 9.34 -7.85
CA THR A 90 3.49 10.71 -8.19
C THR A 90 2.85 11.68 -7.21
N ALA A 91 3.63 12.66 -6.73
CA ALA A 91 3.12 13.79 -5.96
C ALA A 91 3.27 15.09 -6.77
N GLY A 92 2.31 16.01 -6.67
CA GLY A 92 2.40 17.31 -7.35
C GLY A 92 3.29 18.29 -6.57
N SER A 93 4.48 18.62 -7.07
CA SER A 93 5.29 19.72 -6.52
C SER A 93 5.08 21.01 -7.30
N ALA A 94 4.89 22.11 -6.58
CA ALA A 94 4.66 23.42 -7.18
C ALA A 94 5.91 24.00 -7.88
N ASN A 95 7.10 23.44 -7.62
CA ASN A 95 8.38 24.01 -8.04
C ASN A 95 9.08 23.19 -9.14
N THR A 96 8.35 22.84 -10.19
CA THR A 96 8.92 22.11 -11.34
C THR A 96 9.59 23.09 -12.30
N THR A 97 10.81 23.53 -11.99
CA THR A 97 11.64 24.24 -12.98
C THR A 97 12.17 23.23 -14.00
N LEU A 98 11.85 23.46 -15.27
CA LEU A 98 12.09 22.61 -16.45
C LEU A 98 13.56 22.20 -16.71
N ASN A 99 14.53 22.69 -15.93
CA ASN A 99 15.95 22.68 -16.31
C ASN A 99 16.87 21.80 -15.45
N SER A 100 16.33 20.90 -14.63
CA SER A 100 17.15 19.93 -13.91
C SER A 100 16.44 18.59 -13.88
N ILE A 101 17.16 17.52 -14.26
CA ILE A 101 16.66 16.15 -14.39
C ILE A 101 15.70 15.88 -13.22
N PRO A 102 14.38 15.79 -13.48
CA PRO A 102 13.43 15.69 -12.41
C PRO A 102 13.63 14.29 -11.82
N PHE A 103 14.02 14.21 -10.56
CA PHE A 103 13.38 13.21 -9.72
C PHE A 103 11.99 13.80 -9.48
N PRO A 104 10.95 13.44 -10.27
CA PRO A 104 9.63 13.99 -10.01
C PRO A 104 9.27 13.58 -8.59
N ALA A 105 8.81 14.57 -7.84
CA ALA A 105 8.11 14.42 -6.58
C ALA A 105 7.38 13.07 -6.48
N SER A 106 7.83 12.19 -5.61
CA SER A 106 7.33 10.81 -5.55
C SER A 106 7.21 10.30 -4.13
N GLY A 107 6.13 9.54 -3.91
CA GLY A 107 5.95 8.71 -2.73
C GLY A 107 6.24 7.25 -3.06
N TYR A 108 6.93 6.56 -2.17
CA TYR A 108 7.20 5.13 -2.25
C TYR A 108 6.65 4.43 -1.01
N ASN A 109 5.93 3.33 -1.21
CA ASN A 109 5.65 2.39 -0.14
C ASN A 109 6.57 1.21 -0.35
N LEU A 110 7.50 1.00 0.58
CA LEU A 110 8.44 -0.11 0.60
C LEU A 110 8.05 -1.07 1.71
N MET A 111 8.18 -2.37 1.44
CA MET A 111 7.89 -3.39 2.43
C MET A 111 9.01 -4.42 2.45
N ASP A 112 9.42 -4.81 3.66
CA ASP A 112 10.22 -6.01 3.90
C ASP A 112 9.27 -7.09 4.42
N VAL A 113 8.95 -8.05 3.56
CA VAL A 113 8.00 -9.14 3.86
C VAL A 113 8.53 -10.04 4.97
N ARG A 114 9.84 -10.31 4.99
CA ARG A 114 10.47 -11.21 5.97
C ARG A 114 10.47 -10.59 7.36
N ARG A 115 10.78 -9.29 7.45
CA ARG A 115 10.79 -8.54 8.72
C ARG A 115 9.46 -7.91 9.08
N ARG A 116 8.47 -7.99 8.19
CA ARG A 116 7.12 -7.42 8.33
C ARG A 116 7.15 -5.91 8.59
N ARG A 117 8.03 -5.21 7.88
CA ARG A 117 8.21 -3.76 8.00
C ARG A 117 7.65 -3.07 6.78
N ILE A 118 6.95 -1.96 6.99
CA ILE A 118 6.41 -1.11 5.93
C ILE A 118 6.91 0.30 6.17
N VAL A 119 7.51 0.92 5.16
CA VAL A 119 7.96 2.30 5.22
C VAL A 119 7.41 3.09 4.03
N ASN A 120 6.90 4.28 4.31
CA ASN A 120 6.59 5.27 3.31
C ASN A 120 7.78 6.23 3.18
N VAL A 121 8.21 6.49 1.95
CA VAL A 121 9.31 7.40 1.63
C VAL A 121 8.80 8.44 0.66
N GLU A 122 8.86 9.70 1.06
CA GLU A 122 8.56 10.84 0.19
C GLU A 122 9.85 11.49 -0.26
N THR A 123 9.94 11.82 -1.54
CA THR A 123 11.15 12.38 -2.15
C THR A 123 10.82 13.62 -2.96
N ALA A 124 11.67 14.64 -2.88
CA ALA A 124 11.61 15.87 -3.64
C ALA A 124 13.00 16.27 -4.16
N SER A 125 13.05 17.25 -5.07
CA SER A 125 14.29 17.79 -5.63
C SER A 125 15.25 18.31 -4.54
N GLY A 126 16.55 18.33 -4.84
CA GLY A 126 17.56 18.85 -3.91
C GLY A 126 17.85 17.92 -2.73
N ASN A 127 17.82 16.60 -2.96
CA ASN A 127 18.10 15.57 -1.94
C ASN A 127 17.21 15.65 -0.69
N ARG A 128 15.97 16.12 -0.86
CA ARG A 128 15.00 16.22 0.24
C ARG A 128 14.15 14.97 0.28
N PHE A 129 14.08 14.34 1.45
CA PHE A 129 13.26 13.16 1.64
C PHE A 129 12.71 13.09 3.07
N SER A 130 11.62 12.35 3.22
CA SER A 130 11.05 11.99 4.52
C SER A 130 10.78 10.49 4.54
N VAL A 131 11.03 9.84 5.67
CA VAL A 131 10.77 8.42 5.88
C VAL A 131 9.83 8.28 7.05
N ARG A 132 8.74 7.53 6.86
CA ARG A 132 7.80 7.18 7.91
C ARG A 132 7.58 5.67 7.93
N GLU A 133 7.86 5.05 9.06
CA GLU A 133 7.50 3.65 9.29
C GLU A 133 6.00 3.56 9.65
N ALA A 134 5.30 2.62 9.02
CA ALA A 134 3.91 2.35 9.35
C ALA A 134 3.84 1.65 10.72
N ALA A 135 3.11 2.25 11.65
CA ALA A 135 2.84 1.68 12.97
C ALA A 135 1.64 0.71 12.91
N ALA A 136 1.13 0.29 14.07
CA ALA A 136 -0.04 -0.59 14.16
C ALA A 136 -1.32 0.01 13.53
N ALA A 137 -1.40 1.33 13.42
CA ALA A 137 -2.56 2.01 12.83
C ALA A 137 -2.52 1.94 11.30
N PRO A 138 -3.68 1.73 10.64
CA PRO A 138 -3.78 1.77 9.18
C PRO A 138 -3.23 3.08 8.61
N PHE A 139 -2.50 2.98 7.51
CA PHE A 139 -1.90 4.12 6.83
C PHE A 139 -2.39 4.21 5.39
N PHE A 140 -2.84 5.40 5.00
CA PHE A 140 -3.28 5.72 3.65
C PHE A 140 -2.47 6.90 3.11
N HIS A 141 -2.08 6.82 1.84
CA HIS A 141 -1.27 7.84 1.17
C HIS A 141 -1.74 8.02 -0.27
N ALA A 142 -2.09 9.26 -0.62
CA ALA A 142 -2.55 9.63 -1.96
C ALA A 142 -1.42 10.29 -2.78
N ASN A 143 -1.76 11.21 -3.68
CA ASN A 143 -0.82 11.84 -4.60
C ASN A 143 -0.29 13.19 -4.07
N MET A 144 -0.14 13.29 -2.74
CA MET A 144 0.32 14.50 -2.05
C MET A 144 1.36 14.17 -0.99
N TYR A 145 2.22 15.14 -0.67
CA TYR A 145 3.17 15.04 0.42
C TYR A 145 2.45 15.17 1.76
N ARG A 146 2.77 14.25 2.67
CA ARG A 146 2.21 14.16 4.02
C ARG A 146 3.25 14.37 5.10
N HIS A 147 4.49 13.97 4.83
CA HIS A 147 5.56 13.91 5.82
C HIS A 147 6.72 14.84 5.47
N LEU A 148 6.97 15.05 4.18
CA LEU A 148 7.94 15.99 3.68
C LEU A 148 7.30 17.36 3.49
N GLN A 149 7.80 18.37 4.20
CA GLN A 149 7.30 19.74 4.09
C GLN A 149 7.88 20.42 2.86
N VAL A 150 7.08 20.53 1.80
CA VAL A 150 7.43 21.21 0.55
C VAL A 150 6.26 22.01 0.01
N ASN A 151 6.55 23.04 -0.78
CA ASN A 151 5.54 23.71 -1.58
C ASN A 151 4.96 22.71 -2.60
N GLN A 152 3.69 22.39 -2.40
CA GLN A 152 2.96 21.39 -3.18
C GLN A 152 1.63 21.96 -3.66
N VAL A 153 1.12 21.39 -4.75
CA VAL A 153 -0.22 21.71 -5.23
C VAL A 153 -1.23 21.03 -4.31
N GLN A 154 -2.24 21.78 -3.88
CA GLN A 154 -3.35 21.25 -3.09
C GLN A 154 -4.34 20.55 -4.02
N ASP A 155 -4.14 19.24 -4.24
CA ASP A 155 -4.99 18.44 -5.12
C ASP A 155 -6.26 17.99 -4.40
N GLU A 156 -7.41 18.60 -4.75
CA GLU A 156 -8.72 18.29 -4.16
C GLU A 156 -9.05 16.79 -4.17
N ASN A 157 -8.68 16.11 -5.25
CA ASN A 157 -8.94 14.70 -5.44
C ASN A 157 -8.12 13.81 -4.48
N SER A 158 -6.86 14.15 -4.23
CA SER A 158 -6.06 13.48 -3.21
C SER A 158 -6.58 13.79 -1.80
N MET A 159 -6.92 15.05 -1.51
CA MET A 159 -7.49 15.44 -0.22
C MET A 159 -8.82 14.74 0.07
N SER A 160 -9.73 14.63 -0.91
CA SER A 160 -11.03 13.96 -0.73
C SER A 160 -10.85 12.48 -0.39
N ARG A 161 -10.00 11.79 -1.15
CA ARG A 161 -9.69 10.38 -0.88
C ARG A 161 -9.05 10.14 0.48
N GLU A 162 -8.14 11.00 0.89
CA GLU A 162 -7.51 10.88 2.20
C GLU A 162 -8.53 11.06 3.33
N ARG A 163 -9.43 12.04 3.20
CA ARG A 163 -10.54 12.22 4.15
C ARG A 163 -11.43 10.98 4.19
N ARG A 164 -11.82 10.47 3.02
CA ARG A 164 -12.65 9.27 2.89
C ARG A 164 -11.97 8.03 3.49
N ALA A 165 -10.67 7.87 3.30
CA ALA A 165 -9.92 6.77 3.89
C ALA A 165 -9.80 6.87 5.41
N ALA A 166 -9.66 8.08 5.95
CA ALA A 166 -9.62 8.32 7.39
C ALA A 166 -10.96 7.99 8.07
N GLU A 167 -12.09 8.25 7.41
CA GLU A 167 -13.43 7.89 7.90
C GLU A 167 -13.65 6.37 8.00
N LEU A 168 -13.13 5.61 7.03
CA LEU A 168 -13.42 4.17 6.91
C LEU A 168 -12.47 3.27 7.74
N SER A 169 -11.28 3.77 8.11
CA SER A 169 -10.29 3.13 8.98
C SER A 169 -10.22 1.58 8.87
N PRO A 170 -9.64 1.03 7.79
CA PRO A 170 -9.69 -0.40 7.53
C PRO A 170 -8.73 -1.19 8.43
N ASP A 171 -9.29 -2.04 9.28
CA ASP A 171 -8.56 -2.94 10.19
C ASP A 171 -8.50 -4.41 9.69
N THR A 172 -9.28 -4.76 8.65
CA THR A 172 -9.27 -6.09 8.04
C THR A 172 -9.05 -6.03 6.54
N LYS A 173 -8.75 -7.20 5.95
CA LYS A 173 -8.60 -7.39 4.50
C LYS A 173 -9.84 -7.03 3.71
N GLU A 174 -11.00 -7.41 4.23
CA GLU A 174 -12.27 -7.15 3.60
C GLU A 174 -12.61 -5.67 3.64
N LYS A 175 -12.41 -5.01 4.80
CA LYS A 175 -12.64 -3.57 4.92
C LYS A 175 -11.67 -2.78 4.05
N ALA A 176 -10.43 -3.22 3.95
CA ALA A 176 -9.46 -2.57 3.09
C ALA A 176 -9.86 -2.72 1.62
N LEU A 177 -10.24 -3.92 1.14
CA LEU A 177 -10.69 -4.10 -0.24
C LEU A 177 -11.95 -3.29 -0.53
N SER A 178 -12.84 -3.16 0.46
CA SER A 178 -14.01 -2.28 0.38
C SER A 178 -13.61 -0.81 0.26
N LEU A 179 -12.63 -0.34 1.04
CA LEU A 179 -12.07 1.01 0.94
C LEU A 179 -11.50 1.28 -0.46
N LEU A 180 -10.67 0.37 -0.98
CA LEU A 180 -10.05 0.57 -2.30
C LEU A 180 -11.07 0.50 -3.46
N GLY A 181 -12.20 -0.16 -3.23
CA GLY A 181 -13.33 -0.22 -4.13
C GLY A 181 -14.40 0.85 -3.87
N ASP A 182 -14.13 1.83 -3.01
CA ASP A 182 -15.09 2.87 -2.63
C ASP A 182 -15.36 3.85 -3.78
N THR A 183 -16.62 3.97 -4.14
CA THR A 183 -17.15 4.81 -5.22
C THR A 183 -18.16 5.82 -4.67
N ALA A 184 -18.07 6.17 -3.38
CA ALA A 184 -19.10 6.94 -2.70
C ALA A 184 -19.03 8.45 -2.99
N ASP A 185 -17.85 8.98 -3.32
CA ASP A 185 -17.68 10.36 -3.78
C ASP A 185 -17.95 10.42 -5.28
N ASP A 186 -18.90 11.27 -5.71
CA ASP A 186 -19.31 11.41 -7.10
C ASP A 186 -18.22 12.04 -7.98
N LYS A 187 -17.39 12.93 -7.40
CA LYS A 187 -16.37 13.69 -8.13
C LYS A 187 -15.01 13.00 -8.04
N TYR A 188 -14.65 12.54 -6.85
CA TYR A 188 -13.33 12.02 -6.52
C TYR A 188 -13.35 10.68 -5.77
N PRO A 189 -13.97 9.62 -6.33
CA PRO A 189 -13.99 8.32 -5.69
C PRO A 189 -12.59 7.73 -5.51
N ILE A 190 -12.42 6.84 -4.52
CA ILE A 190 -11.17 6.09 -4.37
C ILE A 190 -10.98 5.14 -5.56
N TYR A 191 -12.04 4.40 -5.91
CA TYR A 191 -12.09 3.58 -7.10
C TYR A 191 -12.63 4.39 -8.29
N MET A 192 -11.73 4.76 -9.19
CA MET A 192 -11.99 5.66 -10.30
C MET A 192 -12.47 4.90 -11.54
N THR A 193 -13.55 5.36 -12.17
CA THR A 193 -14.16 4.75 -13.37
C THR A 193 -14.30 5.70 -14.55
N GLY A 194 -13.61 6.84 -14.52
CA GLY A 194 -13.62 7.82 -15.61
C GLY A 194 -14.71 8.89 -15.51
N PRO A 195 -14.79 9.78 -16.52
CA PRO A 195 -14.07 9.70 -17.80
C PRO A 195 -12.62 10.19 -17.76
N THR A 196 -12.22 10.97 -16.75
CA THR A 196 -10.87 11.58 -16.70
C THR A 196 -9.83 10.66 -16.07
N LEU A 197 -10.16 9.99 -14.97
CA LEU A 197 -9.23 9.14 -14.22
C LEU A 197 -9.81 7.74 -14.08
N TYR A 198 -8.97 6.71 -14.21
CA TYR A 198 -9.35 5.31 -14.08
C TYR A 198 -8.43 4.55 -13.14
N THR A 199 -9.01 3.67 -12.32
CA THR A 199 -8.27 2.65 -11.58
C THR A 199 -8.05 1.44 -12.51
N LEU A 200 -6.79 1.21 -12.92
CA LEU A 200 -6.45 0.12 -13.84
C LEU A 200 -6.45 -1.26 -13.17
N CYS A 201 -5.86 -1.32 -11.97
CA CYS A 201 -5.85 -2.52 -11.15
C CYS A 201 -5.68 -2.16 -9.67
N THR A 202 -6.01 -3.12 -8.81
CA THR A 202 -5.77 -3.04 -7.37
C THR A 202 -4.78 -4.12 -6.98
N VAL A 203 -3.78 -3.78 -6.16
CA VAL A 203 -2.85 -4.76 -5.60
C VAL A 203 -3.01 -4.88 -4.09
N LEU A 204 -3.04 -6.12 -3.63
CA LEU A 204 -3.03 -6.48 -2.22
C LEU A 204 -1.74 -7.21 -1.89
N VAL A 205 -1.00 -6.71 -0.91
CA VAL A 205 0.18 -7.41 -0.38
C VAL A 205 -0.16 -7.92 1.00
N ASP A 206 -0.19 -9.25 1.12
CA ASP A 206 -0.47 -9.97 2.36
C ASP A 206 0.84 -10.41 2.99
N LEU A 207 1.25 -9.74 4.07
CA LEU A 207 2.51 -10.01 4.77
C LEU A 207 2.44 -11.28 5.64
N ASP A 208 1.24 -11.75 5.98
CA ASP A 208 1.05 -13.00 6.72
C ASP A 208 1.22 -14.20 5.78
N GLU A 209 0.57 -14.15 4.63
CA GLU A 209 0.64 -15.21 3.61
C GLU A 209 1.86 -15.07 2.67
N ALA A 210 2.60 -13.97 2.76
CA ALA A 210 3.66 -13.59 1.83
C ALA A 210 3.19 -13.63 0.36
N THR A 211 1.99 -13.10 0.09
CA THR A 211 1.40 -13.07 -1.26
C THR A 211 1.18 -11.66 -1.79
N MET A 212 1.26 -11.53 -3.11
CA MET A 212 0.82 -10.35 -3.84
C MET A 212 -0.33 -10.73 -4.78
N THR A 213 -1.50 -10.16 -4.56
CA THR A 213 -2.71 -10.41 -5.37
C THR A 213 -3.05 -9.19 -6.22
N ILE A 214 -3.26 -9.40 -7.52
CA ILE A 214 -3.71 -8.37 -8.46
C ILE A 214 -5.18 -8.63 -8.79
N TYR A 215 -6.02 -7.64 -8.51
CA TYR A 215 -7.43 -7.62 -8.88
C TYR A 215 -7.64 -6.76 -10.12
N LYS A 216 -8.48 -7.27 -11.03
CA LYS A 216 -8.96 -6.50 -12.19
C LYS A 216 -10.38 -6.06 -11.91
N GLY A 217 -10.69 -4.82 -12.26
CA GLY A 217 -11.98 -4.23 -11.89
C GLY A 217 -12.05 -3.87 -10.41
N ASN A 218 -13.27 -3.68 -9.91
CA ASN A 218 -13.48 -3.22 -8.55
C ASN A 218 -13.12 -4.33 -7.54
N PRO A 219 -12.18 -4.10 -6.60
CA PRO A 219 -11.74 -5.12 -5.65
C PRO A 219 -12.84 -5.61 -4.71
N LYS A 220 -13.98 -4.89 -4.60
CA LYS A 220 -15.18 -5.38 -3.89
C LYS A 220 -15.75 -6.67 -4.46
N ASN A 221 -15.59 -6.88 -5.76
CA ASN A 221 -16.05 -8.10 -6.45
C ASN A 221 -15.13 -9.30 -6.17
N ARG A 222 -13.91 -9.04 -5.68
CA ARG A 222 -12.89 -10.06 -5.36
C ARG A 222 -12.41 -10.87 -6.57
N ASP A 223 -12.52 -10.30 -7.76
CA ASP A 223 -12.05 -10.91 -9.02
C ASP A 223 -10.51 -10.82 -9.14
N ALA A 224 -9.83 -11.72 -8.43
CA ALA A 224 -8.37 -11.84 -8.48
C ALA A 224 -7.94 -12.43 -9.83
N VAL A 225 -7.09 -11.70 -10.56
CA VAL A 225 -6.57 -12.16 -11.85
C VAL A 225 -5.29 -12.94 -11.67
N ARG A 226 -4.42 -12.55 -10.73
CA ARG A 226 -3.17 -13.25 -10.43
C ARG A 226 -2.85 -13.16 -8.94
N VAL A 227 -2.28 -14.24 -8.41
CA VAL A 227 -1.71 -14.32 -7.06
C VAL A 227 -0.27 -14.80 -7.20
N PHE A 228 0.66 -14.06 -6.62
CA PHE A 228 2.07 -14.41 -6.57
C PHE A 228 2.48 -14.75 -5.15
N ARG A 229 3.23 -15.83 -4.98
CA ARG A 229 3.94 -16.10 -3.73
C ARG A 229 5.30 -15.42 -3.78
N MET A 230 5.60 -14.62 -2.76
CA MET A 230 6.82 -13.80 -2.71
C MET A 230 7.99 -14.50 -2.01
N LEU A 231 7.69 -15.48 -1.15
CA LEU A 231 8.63 -16.24 -0.33
C LEU A 231 8.35 -17.74 -0.38
#